data_AF-A0A7H9CHF3-F1
#
_entry.id   AF-A0A7H9CHF3-F1
#
_cell.length_a   1.000
_cell.length_b   1.000
_cell.length_c   1.000
_cell.angle_alpha   90.00
_cell.angle_beta   90.00
_cell.angle_gamma   90.00
#
_symmetry.space_group_name_H-M   'P 1'
#
loop_
_entity.id
_entity.type
_entity.pdbx_description
1 polymer ?
#
loop_
_entity_poly.entity_id
_entity_poly.type
_entity_poly.pdbx_seq_one_letter_code
_entity_poly.pdbx_strand_id
1 'polypeptide(L)'
;MSNIGFIGVVNIERREKIYVYQEDKVSYKKGDISKSAAGHMHVKFVNLSTGEVQNFGFESSYIEAFGDGQVVHHDSEAYIGKPDLISPFALDYENGNNAIKYWENLEEFPNDYNLFIDTCIDYLEFSLKKS
;
A
#
# COMPACT_ATOMS: atom_id res chain seq x y z
N MET A 1 0.96 -0.81 -30.48
CA MET A 1 0.30 -1.80 -29.60
C MET A 1 0.58 -1.35 -28.17
N SER A 2 -0.41 -1.39 -27.28
CA SER A 2 -0.19 -1.05 -25.88
C SER A 2 0.78 -2.05 -25.26
N ASN A 3 1.96 -1.60 -24.81
CA ASN A 3 2.99 -2.44 -24.17
C ASN A 3 2.67 -2.59 -22.68
N ILE A 4 1.48 -3.10 -22.36
CA ILE A 4 1.09 -3.36 -20.96
C ILE A 4 2.15 -4.27 -20.35
N GLY A 5 2.82 -3.75 -19.33
CA GLY A 5 3.87 -4.43 -18.58
C GLY A 5 3.41 -4.83 -17.18
N PHE A 6 2.40 -4.14 -16.64
CA PHE A 6 1.94 -4.32 -15.28
C PHE A 6 0.41 -4.35 -15.19
N ILE A 7 -0.07 -5.16 -14.25
CA ILE A 7 -1.43 -5.02 -13.70
C ILE A 7 -1.31 -4.48 -12.29
N GLY A 8 -1.87 -3.30 -12.07
CA GLY A 8 -2.04 -2.72 -10.76
C GLY A 8 -3.40 -3.07 -10.17
N VAL A 9 -3.45 -3.27 -8.85
CA VAL A 9 -4.69 -3.57 -8.12
C VAL A 9 -4.72 -2.73 -6.85
N VAL A 10 -5.65 -1.78 -6.78
CA VAL A 10 -5.95 -1.08 -5.52
C VAL A 10 -6.92 -1.92 -4.71
N ASN A 11 -6.57 -2.20 -3.46
CA ASN A 11 -7.45 -2.81 -2.48
C ASN A 11 -7.87 -1.75 -1.47
N ILE A 12 -9.15 -1.76 -1.10
CA ILE A 12 -9.72 -0.85 -0.13
C ILE A 12 -10.34 -1.67 0.98
N GLU A 13 -9.85 -1.45 2.19
CA GLU A 13 -10.29 -2.06 3.42
C GLU A 13 -11.05 -1.02 4.24
N ARG A 14 -12.27 -1.33 4.67
CA ARG A 14 -13.08 -0.42 5.47
C ARG A 14 -12.62 -0.43 6.92
N ARG A 15 -13.05 0.58 7.65
CA ARG A 15 -12.97 0.60 9.11
C ARG A 15 -13.50 -0.71 9.72
N GLU A 16 -12.89 -1.14 10.81
CA GLU A 16 -13.09 -2.41 11.52
C GLU A 16 -12.61 -3.66 10.75
N LYS A 17 -12.06 -3.53 9.53
CA LYS A 17 -11.48 -4.68 8.84
C LYS A 17 -10.37 -5.30 9.69
N ILE A 18 -10.42 -6.62 9.83
CA ILE A 18 -9.50 -7.37 10.67
C ILE A 18 -8.24 -7.67 9.87
N TYR A 19 -7.08 -7.46 10.48
CA TYR A 19 -5.79 -7.78 9.90
C TYR A 19 -4.83 -8.35 10.94
N VAL A 20 -3.78 -8.99 10.46
CA VAL A 20 -2.65 -9.50 11.25
C VAL A 20 -1.42 -8.69 10.89
N TYR A 21 -0.77 -8.08 11.87
CA TYR A 21 0.50 -7.40 11.63
C TYR A 21 1.54 -8.37 11.08
N GLN A 22 2.05 -8.11 9.87
CA GLN A 22 3.07 -8.95 9.22
C GLN A 22 4.50 -8.59 9.67
N GLU A 23 4.64 -7.39 10.22
CA GLU A 23 5.90 -6.80 10.68
C GLU A 23 5.74 -6.28 12.11
N ASP A 24 6.85 -6.16 12.83
CA ASP A 24 6.85 -5.61 14.18
C ASP A 24 6.67 -4.11 14.13
N LYS A 25 5.49 -3.65 14.52
CA LYS A 25 5.29 -2.27 14.94
C LYS A 25 5.56 -2.11 16.42
N VAL A 26 6.16 -0.98 16.79
CA VAL A 26 6.47 -0.65 18.19
C VAL A 26 7.20 -1.81 18.91
N SER A 27 7.97 -2.60 18.14
CA SER A 27 8.82 -3.73 18.57
C SER A 27 8.16 -5.05 18.99
N TYR A 28 6.83 -5.23 18.95
CA TYR A 28 6.21 -6.49 19.42
C TYR A 28 4.86 -6.86 18.79
N LYS A 29 4.49 -6.23 17.67
CA LYS A 29 3.15 -6.39 17.10
C LYS A 29 3.02 -7.52 16.10
N LYS A 30 4.11 -8.08 15.58
CA LYS A 30 4.02 -9.12 14.55
C LYS A 30 3.17 -10.31 15.01
N GLY A 31 2.16 -10.67 14.23
CA GLY A 31 1.21 -11.74 14.55
C GLY A 31 0.00 -11.32 15.39
N ASP A 32 0.00 -10.10 15.97
CA ASP A 32 -1.19 -9.59 16.66
C ASP A 32 -2.32 -9.37 15.67
N ILE A 33 -3.53 -9.74 16.08
CA ILE A 33 -4.77 -9.45 15.36
C ILE A 33 -5.26 -8.07 15.78
N SER A 34 -5.55 -7.22 14.80
CA SER A 34 -6.03 -5.87 15.01
C SER A 34 -7.20 -5.55 14.07
N LYS A 35 -7.80 -4.39 14.30
CA LYS A 35 -8.86 -3.83 13.47
C LYS A 35 -8.43 -2.50 12.92
N SER A 36 -8.67 -2.25 11.64
CA SER A 36 -8.36 -0.97 11.03
C SER A 36 -9.23 0.14 11.62
N ALA A 37 -8.61 1.16 12.19
CA ALA A 37 -9.31 2.24 12.88
C ALA A 37 -10.10 3.15 11.93
N ALA A 38 -9.60 3.34 10.70
CA ALA A 38 -10.19 4.22 9.69
C ALA A 38 -10.42 3.54 8.33
N GLY A 39 -9.97 2.29 8.17
CA GLY A 39 -9.78 1.67 6.86
C GLY A 39 -8.35 1.86 6.38
N HIS A 40 -8.02 1.21 5.27
CA HIS A 40 -6.71 1.28 4.64
C HIS A 40 -6.82 1.07 3.14
N MET A 41 -5.96 1.73 2.38
CA MET A 41 -5.85 1.54 0.95
C MET A 41 -4.41 1.18 0.60
N HIS A 42 -4.25 0.15 -0.21
CA HIS A 42 -2.93 -0.30 -0.64
C HIS A 42 -2.99 -0.81 -2.07
N VAL A 43 -1.85 -0.81 -2.74
CA VAL A 43 -1.73 -1.15 -4.16
C VAL A 43 -0.79 -2.33 -4.34
N LYS A 44 -1.16 -3.21 -5.26
CA LYS A 44 -0.32 -4.31 -5.71
C LYS A 44 -0.01 -4.16 -7.19
N PHE A 45 1.25 -4.20 -7.57
CA PHE A 45 1.71 -4.23 -8.96
C PHE A 45 2.20 -5.63 -9.31
N VAL A 46 1.68 -6.18 -10.41
CA VAL A 46 2.10 -7.49 -10.94
C VAL A 46 2.82 -7.25 -12.26
N ASN A 47 4.12 -7.54 -12.30
CA ASN A 47 4.89 -7.50 -13.54
C ASN A 47 4.51 -8.70 -14.41
N LEU A 48 3.98 -8.44 -15.61
CA LEU A 48 3.47 -9.48 -16.50
C LEU A 48 4.57 -10.30 -17.18
N SER A 49 5.81 -9.80 -17.24
CA SER A 49 6.94 -10.55 -17.82
C SER A 49 7.61 -11.50 -16.84
N THR A 50 7.74 -11.09 -15.57
CA THR A 50 8.46 -11.87 -14.55
C THR A 50 7.51 -12.61 -13.61
N GLY A 51 6.24 -12.20 -13.54
CA GLY A 51 5.29 -12.67 -12.52
C GLY A 51 5.56 -12.10 -11.13
N GLU A 52 6.53 -11.20 -11.00
CA GLU A 52 6.87 -10.56 -9.73
C GLU A 52 5.70 -9.70 -9.24
N VAL A 53 5.48 -9.75 -7.93
CA VAL A 53 4.41 -9.03 -7.24
C VAL A 53 5.05 -8.11 -6.22
N GLN A 54 4.76 -6.83 -6.33
CA GLN A 54 5.15 -5.82 -5.35
C GLN A 54 3.90 -5.19 -4.78
N ASN A 55 3.89 -4.93 -3.49
CA ASN A 55 2.72 -4.44 -2.78
C ASN A 55 3.16 -3.30 -1.89
N PHE A 56 2.38 -2.24 -1.87
CA PHE A 56 2.72 -1.02 -1.17
C PHE A 56 1.49 -0.43 -0.51
N GLY A 57 1.63 -0.03 0.74
CA GLY A 57 0.73 0.85 1.45
C GLY A 57 1.52 1.92 2.18
N PHE A 58 0.83 2.94 2.70
CA PHE A 58 1.44 3.96 3.56
C PHE A 58 0.65 4.13 4.85
N GLU A 59 1.33 4.11 5.98
CA GLU A 59 0.69 4.14 7.30
C GLU A 59 1.61 4.76 8.37
N SER A 60 1.07 5.00 9.56
CA SER A 60 1.87 5.41 10.71
C SER A 60 2.80 4.30 11.18
N SER A 61 4.05 4.67 11.44
CA SER A 61 5.09 3.82 12.02
C SER A 61 4.77 3.38 13.46
N TYR A 62 4.01 4.19 14.20
CA TYR A 62 3.74 3.98 15.63
C TYR A 62 2.26 3.70 15.97
N ILE A 63 1.41 3.45 14.97
CA ILE A 63 -0.04 3.21 15.18
C ILE A 63 -0.72 4.46 15.80
N GLU A 64 -0.26 5.63 15.39
CA GLU A 64 -0.78 6.91 15.85
C GLU A 64 -1.54 7.60 14.70
N ALA A 65 -2.44 8.53 15.04
CA ALA A 65 -3.18 9.28 14.03
C ALA A 65 -2.30 10.32 13.30
N PHE A 66 -1.15 10.65 13.88
CA PHE A 66 -0.19 11.64 13.41
C PHE A 66 1.23 11.21 13.79
N GLY A 67 2.23 11.54 12.98
CA GLY A 67 3.64 11.31 13.29
C GLY A 67 4.37 10.68 12.11
N ASP A 68 5.49 10.01 12.35
CA ASP A 68 6.28 9.39 11.29
C ASP A 68 5.43 8.37 10.51
N GLY A 69 5.47 8.48 9.18
CA GLY A 69 4.90 7.49 8.27
C GLY A 69 5.92 6.46 7.82
N GLN A 70 5.44 5.40 7.19
CA GLN A 70 6.25 4.36 6.57
C GLN A 70 5.52 3.71 5.39
N VAL A 71 6.30 3.19 4.45
CA VAL A 71 5.83 2.27 3.41
C VAL A 71 5.73 0.86 4.01
N VAL A 72 4.71 0.11 3.63
CA VAL A 72 4.53 -1.30 4.01
C VAL A 72 4.29 -2.20 2.82
N HIS A 73 4.82 -3.43 2.87
CA HIS A 73 4.85 -4.33 1.72
C HIS A 73 3.90 -5.53 1.78
N HIS A 74 3.27 -5.78 2.93
CA HIS A 74 2.53 -7.03 3.16
C HIS A 74 1.03 -6.84 3.42
N ASP A 75 0.46 -5.68 3.05
CA ASP A 75 -0.95 -5.38 3.33
C ASP A 75 -1.92 -6.40 2.73
N SER A 76 -1.67 -6.87 1.50
CA SER A 76 -2.54 -7.88 0.87
C SER A 76 -2.52 -9.23 1.59
N GLU A 77 -1.52 -9.50 2.41
CA GLU A 77 -1.38 -10.73 3.20
C GLU A 77 -1.87 -10.52 4.64
N ALA A 78 -1.86 -9.27 5.13
CA ALA A 78 -2.26 -8.89 6.47
C ALA A 78 -3.78 -8.99 6.68
N TYR A 79 -4.58 -8.49 5.74
CA TYR A 79 -6.03 -8.38 5.91
C TYR A 79 -6.74 -9.73 5.76
N ILE A 80 -7.59 -10.06 6.74
CA ILE A 80 -8.30 -11.33 6.77
C ILE A 80 -9.52 -11.27 5.84
N GLY A 81 -9.54 -12.17 4.86
CA GLY A 81 -10.63 -12.34 3.90
C GLY A 81 -10.36 -11.64 2.57
N LYS A 82 -11.42 -11.36 1.80
CA LYS A 82 -11.31 -10.58 0.56
C LYS A 82 -11.35 -9.09 0.87
N PRO A 83 -10.66 -8.22 0.12
CA PRO A 83 -10.82 -6.78 0.23
C PRO A 83 -12.28 -6.35 0.07
N ASP A 84 -12.66 -5.26 0.75
CA ASP A 84 -14.04 -4.76 0.66
C ASP A 84 -14.34 -4.17 -0.72
N LEU A 85 -13.37 -3.51 -1.35
CA LEU A 85 -13.41 -3.09 -2.75
C LEU A 85 -12.06 -3.34 -3.42
N ILE A 86 -12.10 -3.58 -4.73
CA ILE A 86 -10.93 -3.83 -5.57
C ILE A 86 -11.07 -3.01 -6.85
N SER A 87 -10.01 -2.31 -7.24
CA SER A 87 -9.95 -1.54 -8.50
C SER A 87 -8.70 -1.92 -9.30
N PRO A 88 -8.83 -2.78 -10.33
CA PRO A 88 -7.70 -3.15 -11.19
C PRO A 88 -7.46 -2.10 -12.28
N PHE A 89 -6.21 -1.92 -12.68
CA PHE A 89 -5.78 -1.05 -13.77
C PHE A 89 -4.56 -1.64 -14.48
N ALA A 90 -4.32 -1.20 -15.71
CA ALA A 90 -3.20 -1.65 -16.52
C ALA A 90 -2.22 -0.50 -16.75
N LEU A 91 -0.92 -0.79 -16.61
CA LEU A 91 0.15 0.15 -16.90
C LEU A 91 1.10 -0.48 -17.93
N ASP A 92 1.71 0.36 -18.76
CA ASP A 92 2.88 -0.07 -19.53
C ASP A 92 4.11 -0.22 -18.60
N TYR A 93 5.22 -0.70 -19.15
CA TYR A 93 6.44 -0.90 -18.36
C TYR A 93 7.00 0.39 -17.78
N GLU A 94 6.94 1.50 -18.51
CA GLU A 94 7.48 2.77 -18.04
C GLU A 94 6.68 3.26 -16.84
N ASN A 95 5.36 3.31 -16.98
CA ASN A 95 4.46 3.81 -15.96
C ASN A 95 4.45 2.90 -14.72
N GLY A 96 4.49 1.58 -14.91
CA GLY A 96 4.60 0.63 -13.80
C GLY A 96 5.91 0.78 -13.02
N ASN A 97 7.04 0.92 -13.71
CA ASN A 97 8.33 1.14 -13.06
C ASN A 97 8.39 2.49 -12.35
N ASN A 98 7.81 3.54 -12.91
CA ASN A 98 7.74 4.86 -12.28
C ASN A 98 6.90 4.82 -10.98
N ALA A 99 5.77 4.09 -11.00
CA ALA A 99 4.94 3.89 -9.82
C ALA A 99 5.70 3.17 -8.70
N ILE A 100 6.38 2.07 -9.04
CA ILE A 100 7.21 1.31 -8.10
C ILE A 100 8.32 2.21 -7.52
N LYS A 101 9.06 2.91 -8.38
CA LYS A 101 10.15 3.79 -7.95
C LYS A 101 9.67 4.92 -7.04
N TYR A 102 8.44 5.41 -7.22
CA TYR A 102 7.85 6.37 -6.29
C TYR A 102 7.76 5.79 -4.86
N TRP A 103 7.28 4.55 -4.73
CA TRP A 103 7.19 3.88 -3.44
C TRP A 103 8.56 3.59 -2.83
N GLU A 104 9.52 3.12 -3.63
CA GLU A 104 10.91 2.90 -3.17
C GLU A 104 11.55 4.19 -2.64
N ASN A 105 11.36 5.32 -3.33
CA ASN A 105 11.87 6.62 -2.85
C ASN A 105 11.16 7.07 -1.57
N LEU A 106 9.85 6.82 -1.46
CA LEU A 106 9.08 7.14 -0.25
C LEU A 106 9.49 6.26 0.94
N GLU A 107 9.92 5.04 0.70
CA GLU A 107 10.46 4.15 1.74
C GLU A 107 11.83 4.64 2.23
N GLU A 108 12.69 5.14 1.34
CA GLU A 108 13.98 5.73 1.73
C GLU A 108 13.80 7.09 2.44
N PHE A 109 12.78 7.86 2.03
CA PHE A 109 12.49 9.19 2.56
C PHE A 109 11.00 9.31 2.92
N PRO A 110 10.57 8.67 4.02
CA PRO A 110 9.18 8.71 4.42
C PRO A 110 8.79 10.11 4.90
N ASN A 111 7.56 10.49 4.57
CA ASN A 111 6.92 11.69 5.07
C ASN A 111 6.18 11.42 6.39
N ASP A 112 5.67 12.48 7.00
CA ASP A 112 4.75 12.37 8.13
C ASP A 112 3.42 11.73 7.66
N TYR A 113 2.90 10.82 8.48
CA TYR A 113 1.54 10.35 8.39
C TYR A 113 0.59 11.30 9.11
N ASN A 114 -0.53 11.62 8.47
CA ASN A 114 -1.63 12.34 9.08
C ASN A 114 -2.96 11.81 8.58
N LEU A 115 -3.71 11.16 9.48
CA LEU A 115 -4.98 10.50 9.17
C LEU A 115 -6.02 11.39 8.45
N PHE A 116 -5.91 12.71 8.54
CA PHE A 116 -6.89 13.64 7.99
C PHE A 116 -6.48 14.28 6.66
N ILE A 117 -5.19 14.35 6.35
CA ILE A 117 -4.68 15.15 5.22
C ILE A 117 -3.47 14.56 4.48
N ASP A 118 -2.83 13.52 5.01
CA ASP A 118 -1.68 12.87 4.37
C ASP A 118 -1.66 11.37 4.70
N THR A 119 -2.40 10.61 3.90
CA THR A 119 -2.83 9.25 4.20
C THR A 119 -2.45 8.27 3.08
N CYS A 120 -2.71 6.98 3.31
CA CYS A 120 -2.61 5.93 2.29
C CYS A 120 -3.28 6.27 0.95
N ILE A 121 -4.35 7.07 0.95
CA ILE A 121 -5.05 7.49 -0.27
C ILE A 121 -4.19 8.46 -1.08
N ASP A 122 -3.58 9.44 -0.42
CA ASP A 122 -2.80 10.50 -1.06
C ASP A 122 -1.55 9.91 -1.74
N TYR A 123 -0.82 9.04 -1.04
CA TYR A 123 0.36 8.35 -1.57
C TYR A 123 0.01 7.41 -2.73
N LEU A 124 -1.13 6.73 -2.64
CA LEU A 124 -1.61 5.93 -3.76
C LEU A 124 -1.95 6.80 -4.96
N GLU A 125 -2.71 7.88 -4.78
CA GLU A 125 -3.00 8.82 -5.87
C GLU A 125 -1.74 9.41 -6.49
N PHE A 126 -0.74 9.77 -5.69
CA PHE A 126 0.53 10.29 -6.17
C PHE A 126 1.29 9.25 -6.98
N SER A 127 1.35 7.99 -6.52
CA SER A 127 1.98 6.90 -7.29
C SER A 127 1.34 6.73 -8.66
N LEU A 128 0.00 6.84 -8.74
CA LEU A 128 -0.76 6.72 -9.99
C LEU A 128 -0.61 7.94 -10.89
N LYS A 129 -0.45 9.15 -10.34
CA LYS A 129 -0.15 10.37 -11.11
C LYS A 129 1.28 10.41 -11.64
N LYS A 130 2.19 9.66 -11.00
CA LYS A 130 3.58 9.47 -11.43
C LYS A 130 3.76 8.26 -12.35
N SER A 131 2.71 7.46 -12.50
CA SER A 131 2.63 6.36 -13.47
C SER A 131 2.56 6.95 -14.86
#